data_AF-A0A7G8J3K4-F1
#
_entry.id   AF-A0A7G8J3K4-F1
#
_cell.length_a   1.000
_cell.length_b   1.000
_cell.length_c   1.000
_cell.angle_alpha   90.00
_cell.angle_beta   90.00
_cell.angle_gamma   90.00
#
_symmetry.space_group_name_H-M   'P 1'
#
loop_
_entity.id
_entity.type
_entity.pdbx_description
1 polymer ?
#
loop_
_entity_poly.entity_id
_entity_poly.type
_entity_poly.pdbx_seq_one_letter_code
_entity_poly.pdbx_strand_id
1 'polypeptide(L)'
;MPADLFRSTKTKATVIDKKLSKQLQLRAGAETIKDLAAKLIELQNKPPVFAHAAMSDCILSLETLIKQHATTDPETLQIICGSFGVALANAATLYKGEIIQCDDDEIIYDYSVEEVLMDDD
;
A
#
# COMPACT_ATOMS: atom_id res chain seq x y z
N MET A 1 -18.11 -57.28 -4.93
CA MET A 1 -17.16 -56.41 -4.21
C MET A 1 -17.85 -55.07 -3.97
N PRO A 2 -18.02 -54.59 -2.74
CA PRO A 2 -18.51 -53.23 -2.54
C PRO A 2 -17.34 -52.26 -2.73
N ALA A 3 -17.47 -51.34 -3.68
CA ALA A 3 -16.60 -50.18 -3.78
C ALA A 3 -17.02 -49.21 -2.68
N ASP A 4 -16.33 -49.28 -1.54
CA ASP A 4 -16.47 -48.33 -0.44
C ASP A 4 -16.11 -46.93 -0.93
N LEU A 5 -17.15 -46.14 -1.18
CA LEU A 5 -17.39 -44.87 -0.50
C LEU A 5 -16.12 -44.05 -0.18
N PHE A 6 -15.40 -43.56 -1.20
CA PHE A 6 -14.52 -42.40 -1.04
C PHE A 6 -15.35 -41.11 -0.86
N ARG A 7 -16.13 -41.05 0.23
CA ARG A 7 -16.71 -39.79 0.72
C ARG A 7 -15.60 -39.05 1.44
N SER A 8 -15.10 -37.99 0.81
CA SER A 8 -14.19 -37.01 1.41
C SER A 8 -14.68 -36.59 2.80
N THR A 9 -14.03 -37.08 3.85
CA THR A 9 -14.24 -36.69 5.25
C THR A 9 -13.45 -35.42 5.53
N LYS A 10 -13.83 -34.30 4.89
CA LYS A 10 -13.56 -33.00 5.50
C LYS A 10 -14.47 -32.91 6.72
N THR A 11 -13.91 -33.25 7.89
CA THR A 11 -14.57 -33.13 9.18
C THR A 11 -15.10 -31.71 9.35
N LYS A 12 -16.36 -31.56 9.83
CA LYS A 12 -17.04 -30.27 10.01
C LYS A 12 -16.17 -29.25 10.75
N ALA A 13 -15.34 -29.70 11.70
CA ALA A 13 -14.38 -28.87 12.42
C ALA A 13 -13.40 -28.14 11.49
N THR A 14 -12.79 -28.82 10.51
CA THR A 14 -11.82 -28.23 9.57
C THR A 14 -12.48 -27.23 8.61
N VAL A 15 -13.78 -27.39 8.33
CA VAL A 15 -14.56 -26.46 7.50
C VAL A 15 -14.93 -25.21 8.27
N ILE A 16 -15.30 -25.35 9.56
CA ILE A 16 -15.59 -24.22 10.46
C ILE A 16 -14.33 -23.39 10.68
N ASP A 17 -13.18 -24.04 10.89
CA ASP A 17 -11.90 -23.38 11.17
C ASP A 17 -11.40 -22.56 9.96
N LYS A 18 -11.50 -23.11 8.74
CA LYS A 18 -11.20 -22.37 7.50
C LYS A 18 -12.16 -21.20 7.26
N LYS A 19 -13.43 -21.34 7.63
CA LYS A 19 -14.43 -20.27 7.49
C LYS A 19 -14.17 -19.15 8.50
N LEU A 20 -13.83 -19.51 9.73
CA LEU A 20 -13.48 -18.55 10.79
C LEU A 20 -12.17 -17.81 10.46
N SER A 21 -11.14 -18.52 10.01
CA SER A 21 -9.88 -17.94 9.55
C SER A 21 -10.07 -16.95 8.41
N LYS A 22 -10.87 -17.30 7.38
CA LYS A 22 -11.22 -16.35 6.30
C LYS A 22 -12.00 -15.13 6.81
N GLN A 23 -12.94 -15.30 7.74
CA GLN A 23 -13.68 -14.18 8.31
C GLN A 23 -12.79 -13.24 9.13
N LEU A 24 -11.82 -13.78 9.86
CA LEU A 24 -10.84 -13.00 10.60
C LEU A 24 -9.92 -12.23 9.65
N GLN A 25 -9.45 -12.86 8.56
CA GLN A 25 -8.68 -12.17 7.52
C GLN A 25 -9.47 -11.05 6.85
N LEU A 26 -10.75 -11.28 6.51
CA LEU A 26 -11.60 -10.25 5.93
C LEU A 26 -11.86 -9.07 6.88
N ARG A 27 -12.00 -9.34 8.18
CA ARG A 27 -12.12 -8.28 9.20
C ARG A 27 -10.83 -7.49 9.36
N ALA A 28 -9.69 -8.17 9.45
CA ALA A 28 -8.39 -7.52 9.53
C ALA A 28 -8.14 -6.60 8.33
N GLY A 29 -8.47 -7.08 7.12
CA GLY A 29 -8.38 -6.28 5.90
C GLY A 29 -9.33 -5.09 5.85
N ALA A 30 -10.56 -5.25 6.36
CA ALA A 30 -11.49 -4.14 6.46
C ALA A 30 -10.97 -3.04 7.40
N GLU A 31 -10.29 -3.40 8.49
CA GLU A 31 -9.70 -2.43 9.41
C GLU A 31 -8.47 -1.73 8.83
N THR A 32 -7.59 -2.43 8.11
CA THR A 32 -6.44 -1.79 7.44
C THR A 32 -6.84 -0.90 6.28
N ILE A 33 -7.89 -1.24 5.53
CA ILE A 33 -8.47 -0.34 4.51
C ILE A 33 -9.02 0.94 5.16
N LYS A 34 -9.71 0.83 6.30
CA LYS A 34 -10.23 2.00 7.03
C LYS A 34 -9.10 2.89 7.53
N ASP A 35 -8.02 2.29 8.03
CA ASP A 35 -6.85 3.04 8.51
C ASP A 35 -6.19 3.83 7.36
N LEU A 36 -5.94 3.18 6.21
CA LEU A 36 -5.43 3.86 5.03
C LEU A 36 -6.36 5.00 4.56
N ALA A 37 -7.67 4.77 4.56
CA ALA A 37 -8.65 5.81 4.21
C ALA A 37 -8.61 7.00 5.19
N ALA A 38 -8.48 6.74 6.49
CA ALA A 38 -8.37 7.78 7.50
C ALA A 38 -7.09 8.62 7.31
N LYS A 39 -5.96 7.98 7.00
CA LYS A 39 -4.69 8.66 6.71
C LYS A 39 -4.75 9.53 5.45
N LEU A 40 -5.42 9.06 4.40
CA LEU A 40 -5.64 9.84 3.18
C LEU A 40 -6.51 11.08 3.42
N ILE A 41 -7.56 10.94 4.23
CA ILE A 41 -8.39 12.09 4.64
C ILE A 41 -7.57 13.07 5.49
N GLU A 42 -6.73 12.58 6.39
CA GLU A 42 -5.84 13.41 7.21
C GLU A 42 -4.87 14.20 6.31
N LEU A 43 -4.27 13.55 5.31
CA LEU A 43 -3.38 14.19 4.35
C LEU A 43 -4.09 15.30 3.56
N GLN A 44 -5.31 15.02 3.05
CA GLN A 44 -6.08 15.99 2.26
C GLN A 44 -6.40 17.28 3.04
N ASN A 45 -6.59 17.16 4.35
CA ASN A 45 -6.96 18.29 5.21
C ASN A 45 -5.75 18.95 5.90
N LYS A 46 -4.53 18.42 5.69
CA LYS A 46 -3.33 18.97 6.33
C LYS A 46 -2.72 20.10 5.50
N PRO A 47 -2.16 21.12 6.16
CA PRO A 47 -1.33 22.12 5.50
C PRO A 47 -0.13 21.45 4.80
N PRO A 48 0.34 21.95 3.64
CA PRO A 48 1.46 21.38 2.90
C PRO A 48 2.74 21.18 3.73
N VAL A 49 2.99 22.05 4.72
CA VAL A 49 4.14 21.97 5.63
C VAL A 49 4.15 20.67 6.45
N PHE A 50 2.97 20.08 6.70
CA PHE A 50 2.81 18.80 7.41
C PHE A 50 2.46 17.64 6.49
N ALA A 51 2.38 17.87 5.18
CA ALA A 51 2.01 16.85 4.20
C ALA A 51 3.00 15.69 4.19
N HIS A 52 4.31 15.94 4.31
CA HIS A 52 5.34 14.89 4.31
C HIS A 52 5.12 13.83 5.40
N ALA A 53 4.82 14.24 6.63
CA ALA A 53 4.56 13.30 7.72
C ALA A 53 3.28 12.49 7.46
N ALA A 54 2.22 13.13 6.99
CA ALA A 54 0.97 12.44 6.67
C ALA A 54 1.07 11.52 5.44
N MET A 55 1.93 11.86 4.47
CA MET A 55 2.24 10.99 3.34
C MET A 55 2.96 9.72 3.79
N SER A 56 3.95 9.85 4.70
CA SER A 56 4.64 8.70 5.29
C SER A 56 3.66 7.73 5.97
N ASP A 57 2.71 8.24 6.74
CA ASP A 57 1.66 7.43 7.37
C ASP A 57 0.78 6.71 6.33
N CYS A 58 0.43 7.36 5.22
CA CYS A 58 -0.32 6.74 4.13
C CYS A 58 0.46 5.59 3.49
N ILE A 59 1.76 5.79 3.23
CA ILE A 59 2.64 4.77 2.63
C ILE A 59 2.77 3.56 3.55
N LEU A 60 3.01 3.78 4.85
CA LEU A 60 3.10 2.69 5.84
C LEU A 60 1.79 1.90 5.98
N SER A 61 0.65 2.59 5.91
CA SER A 61 -0.68 1.96 5.95
C SER A 61 -0.91 1.09 4.71
N LEU A 62 -0.51 1.57 3.52
CA LEU A 62 -0.57 0.80 2.28
C LEU A 62 0.37 -0.42 2.33
N GLU A 63 1.60 -0.24 2.80
CA GLU A 63 2.58 -1.32 2.94
C GLU A 63 2.04 -2.44 3.85
N THR A 64 1.43 -2.04 4.97
CA THR A 64 0.81 -2.97 5.93
C THR A 64 -0.36 -3.73 5.28
N LEU A 65 -1.21 -3.03 4.53
CA LEU A 65 -2.32 -3.64 3.80
C LEU A 65 -1.81 -4.70 2.80
N ILE A 66 -0.79 -4.38 2.02
CA ILE A 66 -0.22 -5.30 1.03
C ILE A 66 0.39 -6.51 1.72
N LYS A 67 1.21 -6.32 2.77
CA LYS A 67 1.84 -7.43 3.51
C LYS A 67 0.85 -8.37 4.17
N GLN A 68 -0.32 -7.88 4.58
CA GLN A 68 -1.36 -8.71 5.20
C GLN A 68 -2.19 -9.52 4.19
N HIS A 69 -2.29 -9.08 2.93
CA HIS A 69 -3.23 -9.64 1.96
C HIS A 69 -2.59 -10.21 0.69
N ALA A 70 -1.31 -9.95 0.46
CA ALA A 70 -0.58 -10.43 -0.69
C ALA A 70 0.82 -10.93 -0.29
N THR A 71 1.25 -12.03 -0.90
CA THR A 71 2.66 -12.42 -0.93
C THR A 71 3.32 -11.66 -2.07
N THR A 72 3.81 -10.47 -1.74
CA THR A 72 4.54 -9.59 -2.67
C THR A 72 6.02 -9.66 -2.30
N ASP A 73 6.90 -9.80 -3.30
CA ASP A 73 8.34 -9.73 -3.07
C ASP A 73 8.76 -8.29 -2.66
N PRO A 74 9.92 -8.13 -1.99
CA PRO A 74 10.34 -6.83 -1.47
C PRO A 74 10.52 -5.75 -2.55
N GLU A 75 10.96 -6.13 -3.75
CA GLU A 75 11.23 -5.20 -4.85
C GLU A 75 9.91 -4.63 -5.41
N THR A 76 8.94 -5.51 -5.70
CA THR A 76 7.60 -5.09 -6.11
C THR A 76 6.92 -4.24 -5.04
N LEU A 77 7.09 -4.59 -3.75
CA LEU A 77 6.55 -3.79 -2.65
C LEU A 77 7.15 -2.38 -2.61
N GLN A 78 8.47 -2.27 -2.81
CA GLN A 78 9.17 -0.99 -2.85
C GLN A 78 8.70 -0.13 -4.04
N ILE A 79 8.51 -0.73 -5.22
CA ILE A 79 7.97 -0.05 -6.40
C ILE A 79 6.56 0.48 -6.12
N ILE A 80 5.68 -0.33 -5.52
CA ILE A 80 4.30 0.09 -5.20
C ILE A 80 4.32 1.25 -4.20
N CYS A 81 5.05 1.11 -3.10
CA CYS A 81 5.14 2.16 -2.07
C CYS A 81 5.78 3.44 -2.60
N GLY A 82 6.84 3.34 -3.41
CA GLY A 82 7.49 4.47 -4.06
C GLY A 82 6.56 5.19 -5.04
N SER A 83 5.85 4.43 -5.88
CA SER A 83 4.89 4.99 -6.83
C SER A 83 3.74 5.72 -6.14
N PHE A 84 3.23 5.12 -5.05
CA PHE A 84 2.21 5.74 -4.23
C PHE A 84 2.71 7.03 -3.56
N GLY A 85 3.93 7.01 -3.01
CA GLY A 85 4.55 8.19 -2.40
C GLY A 85 4.71 9.36 -3.37
N VAL A 86 5.18 9.10 -4.59
CA VAL A 86 5.30 10.13 -5.64
C VAL A 86 3.93 10.69 -6.02
N ALA A 87 2.92 9.82 -6.19
CA ALA A 87 1.55 10.27 -6.48
C ALA A 87 0.98 11.16 -5.37
N LEU A 88 1.23 10.81 -4.10
CA LEU A 88 0.80 11.63 -2.96
C LEU A 88 1.53 12.96 -2.90
N ALA A 89 2.85 12.98 -3.15
CA ALA A 89 3.63 14.21 -3.16
C ALA A 89 3.12 15.18 -4.23
N ASN A 90 2.86 14.68 -5.43
CA ASN A 90 2.33 15.47 -6.53
C ASN A 90 0.90 15.98 -6.28
N ALA A 91 0.12 15.26 -5.47
CA ALA A 91 -1.24 15.65 -5.12
C ALA A 91 -1.32 16.61 -3.91
N ALA A 92 -0.39 16.50 -2.96
CA ALA A 92 -0.43 17.21 -1.68
C ALA A 92 0.53 18.39 -1.59
N THR A 93 1.47 18.52 -2.53
CA THR A 93 2.49 19.58 -2.54
C THR A 93 2.55 20.25 -3.92
N LEU A 94 3.29 21.36 -4.00
CA LEU A 94 3.60 22.02 -5.27
C LEU A 94 4.77 21.33 -6.01
N TYR A 95 5.36 20.29 -5.42
CA TYR A 95 6.47 19.56 -6.01
C TYR A 95 5.99 18.57 -7.06
N LYS A 96 6.82 18.35 -8.08
CA LYS A 96 6.62 17.35 -9.10
C LYS A 96 7.72 16.29 -8.99
N GLY A 97 7.38 15.15 -8.41
CA GLY A 97 8.19 13.95 -8.43
C GLY A 97 7.88 13.09 -9.65
N GLU A 98 8.93 12.47 -10.19
CA GLU A 98 8.85 11.45 -11.24
C GLU A 98 9.61 10.21 -10.76
N ILE A 99 9.13 9.03 -11.14
CA ILE A 99 9.84 7.77 -10.87
C ILE A 99 10.78 7.53 -12.04
N ILE A 100 12.07 7.63 -11.79
CA ILE A 100 13.09 7.29 -12.76
C ILE A 100 13.49 5.84 -12.51
N GLN A 101 13.37 4.99 -13.53
CA GLN A 101 13.91 3.64 -13.48
C GLN A 101 15.44 3.76 -13.48
N CYS A 102 16.06 3.40 -12.36
CA CYS A 102 17.52 3.24 -12.28
C CYS A 102 17.81 1.81 -12.74
N ASP A 103 18.36 1.65 -13.95
CA ASP A 103 19.03 0.39 -14.26
C ASP A 103 20.26 0.29 -13.34
N ASP A 104 20.45 -0.88 -12.69
CA ASP A 104 21.40 -1.13 -11.59
C ASP A 104 22.88 -0.75 -11.88
N ASP A 105 23.22 -0.30 -13.08
CA ASP A 105 24.55 0.09 -13.51
C ASP A 105 24.88 1.58 -13.36
N GLU A 106 23.90 2.46 -13.08
CA GLU A 106 24.16 3.89 -12.85
C GLU A 106 23.69 4.36 -11.48
N ILE A 107 24.65 4.66 -10.61
CA ILE A 107 24.42 5.45 -9.40
C ILE A 107 24.15 6.89 -9.84
N ILE A 108 22.89 7.31 -9.87
CA ILE A 108 22.52 8.70 -10.14
C ILE A 108 22.09 9.36 -8.83
N TYR A 109 22.97 10.21 -8.29
CA TYR A 109 22.58 11.28 -7.38
C TYR A 109 22.23 12.50 -8.24
N ASP A 110 20.97 12.69 -8.58
CA ASP A 110 20.55 13.98 -9.13
C ASP A 110 19.18 14.37 -8.58
N TYR A 111 19.22 15.26 -7.58
CA TYR A 111 18.05 16.02 -7.15
C TYR A 111 18.15 17.39 -7.80
N SER A 112 17.60 17.55 -9.00
CA SER A 112 17.35 18.86 -9.59
C SER A 112 16.00 19.38 -9.08
N VAL A 113 16.03 20.34 -8.15
CA VAL A 113 14.84 21.09 -7.74
C VAL A 113 14.70 22.26 -8.71
N GLU A 114 13.77 22.16 -9.66
CA GLU A 114 13.33 23.34 -10.41
C GLU A 114 12.29 24.10 -9.57
N GLU A 115 12.69 25.24 -9.00
CA GLU A 115 11.76 26.20 -8.42
C GLU A 115 10.92 26.81 -9.55
N VAL A 116 9.64 26.46 -9.60
CA VAL A 116 8.66 27.15 -10.45
C VAL A 116 8.37 28.49 -9.78
N LEU A 117 8.95 29.57 -10.31
CA LEU A 117 8.57 30.94 -9.97
C LEU A 117 7.09 31.13 -10.34
N MET A 118 6.26 31.44 -9.34
CA MET A 118 4.90 31.92 -9.59
C MET A 118 5.02 33.37 -10.10
N ASP A 119 4.54 33.63 -11.31
CA ASP A 119 4.34 34.99 -11.79
C ASP A 119 3.19 35.62 -10.98
N ASP A 120 3.51 36.66 -10.22
CA ASP A 120 2.53 37.53 -9.55
C ASP A 120 1.90 38.45 -10.61
N ASP A 121 0.70 38.08 -11.10
CA ASP A 121 -0.23 38.96 -11.83
C ASP A 121 -1.40 39.41 -10.93
#